data_AF-A0A5N0ELN2-F1
#
_entry.id   AF-A0A5N0ELN2-F1
#
_cell.length_a   1.000
_cell.length_b   1.000
_cell.length_c   1.000
_cell.angle_alpha   90.00
_cell.angle_beta   90.00
_cell.angle_gamma   90.00
#
_symmetry.space_group_name_H-M   'P 1'
#
loop_
_entity.id
_entity.type
_entity.pdbx_description
1 polymer ?
#
loop_
_entity_poly.entity_id
_entity_poly.type
_entity_poly.pdbx_seq_one_letter_code
_entity_poly.pdbx_strand_id
1 'polypeptide(L)'
;MARRSPQEKKQLSYAKDCRNTYGENDKASRKNLPRKRARVHRANRHRAHADLHSATGPLDVEASDAAEIRLRGRRPKLFDKRPDLPLGEYVRWQLSRRPADRA
;
A
#
# COMPACT_ATOMS: atom_id res chain seq x y z
N MET A 1 22.86 -20.80 25.64
CA MET A 1 22.62 -20.45 24.22
C MET A 1 23.95 -20.50 23.49
N ALA A 2 24.07 -21.27 22.40
CA ALA A 2 25.28 -21.34 21.61
C ALA A 2 25.62 -19.96 21.00
N ARG A 3 26.88 -19.55 21.10
CA ARG A 3 27.34 -18.25 20.57
C ARG A 3 27.44 -18.36 19.06
N ARG A 4 26.61 -17.61 18.34
CA ARG A 4 26.63 -17.59 16.88
C ARG A 4 27.93 -17.04 16.32
N SER A 5 28.44 -17.64 15.26
CA SER A 5 29.59 -17.14 14.51
C SER A 5 29.28 -15.82 13.81
N PRO A 6 30.28 -15.01 13.45
CA PRO A 6 30.08 -13.82 12.64
C PRO A 6 29.32 -14.09 11.33
N GLN A 7 29.58 -15.21 10.66
CA GLN A 7 28.93 -15.62 9.42
C GLN A 7 27.44 -15.91 9.64
N GLU A 8 27.10 -16.64 10.70
CA GLU A 8 25.71 -16.92 11.08
C GLU A 8 24.96 -15.64 11.42
N LYS A 9 25.61 -14.70 12.13
CA LYS A 9 25.02 -13.39 12.43
C LYS A 9 24.73 -12.61 11.15
N LYS A 10 25.63 -12.63 10.16
CA LYS A 10 25.45 -11.95 8.87
C LYS A 10 24.31 -12.58 8.06
N GLN A 11 24.24 -13.91 8.01
CA GLN A 11 23.13 -14.63 7.36
C GLN A 11 21.79 -14.28 8.00
N LEU A 12 21.72 -14.26 9.33
CA LEU A 12 20.51 -13.87 10.05
C LEU A 12 20.13 -12.41 9.79
N SER A 13 21.10 -11.50 9.72
CA SER A 13 20.84 -10.12 9.33
C SER A 13 20.24 -10.04 7.93
N TYR A 14 20.79 -10.74 6.93
CA TYR A 14 20.21 -10.74 5.58
C TYR A 14 18.80 -11.32 5.51
N ALA A 15 18.47 -12.28 6.36
CA ALA A 15 17.16 -12.92 6.40
C ALA A 15 16.11 -12.12 7.21
N LYS A 16 16.53 -11.39 8.25
CA LYS A 16 15.61 -10.83 9.27
C LYS A 16 15.65 -9.31 9.41
N ASP A 17 16.73 -8.65 9.01
CA ASP A 17 16.76 -7.19 8.96
C ASP A 17 15.94 -6.73 7.74
N CYS A 18 14.86 -5.99 7.95
CA CYS A 18 13.98 -5.55 6.88
C CYS A 18 14.25 -4.07 6.54
N ARG A 19 14.24 -3.75 5.24
CA ARG A 19 14.44 -2.40 4.72
C ARG A 19 13.19 -1.89 4.02
N ASN A 20 12.87 -0.64 4.30
CA ASN A 20 11.78 0.07 3.66
C ASN A 20 12.06 0.26 2.17
N THR A 21 11.14 -0.21 1.33
CA THR A 21 11.22 -0.13 -0.13
C THR A 21 10.27 0.89 -0.75
N TYR A 22 9.49 1.60 0.07
CA TYR A 22 8.63 2.69 -0.38
C TYR A 22 9.42 3.95 -0.80
N GLY A 23 10.74 3.98 -0.60
CA GLY A 23 11.58 5.14 -0.93
C GLY A 23 11.36 6.34 0.01
N GLU A 24 10.52 6.17 1.02
CA GLU A 24 10.30 7.15 2.08
C GLU A 24 11.20 6.83 3.29
N ASN A 25 11.69 7.86 3.99
CA ASN A 25 12.31 7.64 5.30
C ASN A 25 11.25 7.23 6.35
N ASP A 26 11.70 6.73 7.50
CA ASP A 26 10.79 6.25 8.54
C ASP A 26 9.84 7.32 9.07
N LYS A 27 10.24 8.59 9.08
CA LYS A 27 9.42 9.71 9.58
C LYS A 27 8.32 10.05 8.58
N ALA A 28 8.65 10.05 7.29
CA ALA A 28 7.71 10.21 6.20
C ALA A 28 6.71 9.05 6.16
N SER A 29 7.19 7.81 6.21
CA SER A 29 6.35 6.61 6.17
C SER A 29 5.31 6.59 7.30
N ARG A 30 5.71 6.94 8.52
CA ARG A 30 4.80 7.04 9.68
C ARG A 30 3.67 8.05 9.47
N LYS A 31 3.89 9.13 8.72
CA LYS A 31 2.88 10.16 8.43
C LYS A 31 2.07 9.86 7.18
N ASN A 32 2.73 9.40 6.13
CA ASN A 32 2.15 9.24 4.80
C ASN A 32 1.30 7.98 4.67
N LEU A 33 1.64 6.88 5.35
CA LEU A 33 0.82 5.66 5.32
C LEU A 33 -0.59 5.91 5.88
N PRO A 34 -0.78 6.47 7.09
CA PRO A 34 -2.11 6.84 7.58
C PRO A 34 -2.82 7.83 6.66
N ARG A 35 -2.10 8.86 6.16
CA ARG A 35 -2.66 9.87 5.27
C ARG A 35 -3.16 9.27 3.95
N LYS A 36 -2.39 8.38 3.33
CA LYS A 36 -2.75 7.68 2.09
C LYS A 36 -3.97 6.79 2.31
N ARG A 37 -4.01 6.02 3.39
CA ARG A 37 -5.18 5.21 3.78
C ARG A 37 -6.42 6.07 3.95
N ALA A 38 -6.33 7.16 4.72
CA ALA A 38 -7.43 8.08 4.95
C ALA A 38 -7.93 8.74 3.65
N ARG A 39 -7.01 9.11 2.74
CA ARG A 39 -7.37 9.67 1.42
C ARG A 39 -8.13 8.66 0.56
N VAL A 40 -7.69 7.40 0.52
CA VAL A 40 -8.37 6.32 -0.21
C VAL A 40 -9.78 6.12 0.33
N HIS A 41 -9.94 5.99 1.64
CA HIS A 41 -11.25 5.78 2.25
C HIS A 41 -12.19 6.97 2.05
N ARG A 42 -11.68 8.20 2.19
CA ARG A 42 -12.48 9.41 1.92
C ARG A 42 -12.94 9.48 0.46
N ALA A 43 -12.08 9.15 -0.49
CA ALA A 43 -12.45 9.12 -1.91
C ALA A 43 -13.56 8.09 -2.18
N ASN A 44 -13.47 6.90 -1.59
CA ASN A 44 -14.51 5.88 -1.73
C ASN A 44 -15.84 6.33 -1.11
N ARG A 45 -15.80 6.88 0.11
CA ARG A 45 -17.02 7.38 0.78
C ARG A 45 -17.67 8.55 0.03
N HIS A 46 -16.88 9.53 -0.38
CA HIS A 46 -17.40 10.67 -1.12
C HIS A 46 -18.08 10.24 -2.42
N ARG A 47 -17.48 9.26 -3.12
CA ARG A 47 -18.09 8.69 -4.31
C ARG A 47 -19.38 7.94 -4.01
N ALA A 48 -19.37 7.04 -3.04
CA ALA A 48 -20.57 6.30 -2.65
C ALA A 48 -21.71 7.24 -2.23
N HIS A 49 -21.38 8.31 -1.49
CA HIS A 49 -22.34 9.35 -1.15
C HIS A 49 -22.91 10.03 -2.40
N ALA A 50 -22.06 10.42 -3.36
CA ALA A 50 -22.52 11.03 -4.62
C ALA A 50 -23.43 10.09 -5.44
N ASP A 51 -23.08 8.79 -5.51
CA ASP A 51 -23.89 7.80 -6.23
C ASP A 51 -25.25 7.60 -5.54
N LEU A 52 -25.28 7.50 -4.20
CA LEU A 52 -26.50 7.31 -3.42
C LEU A 52 -27.36 8.57 -3.28
N HIS A 53 -26.76 9.76 -3.35
CA HIS A 53 -27.50 11.02 -3.21
C HIS A 53 -28.54 11.21 -4.33
N SER A 54 -28.30 10.62 -5.50
CA SER A 54 -29.29 10.61 -6.59
C SER A 54 -30.55 9.79 -6.30
N ALA A 55 -30.54 8.93 -5.28
CA ALA A 55 -31.67 8.11 -4.85
C ALA A 55 -32.21 8.53 -3.47
N THR A 56 -31.82 9.71 -2.97
CA THR A 56 -32.45 10.29 -1.77
C THR A 56 -33.68 11.12 -2.16
N GLY A 57 -34.81 10.89 -1.50
CA GLY A 57 -36.05 11.62 -1.76
C GLY A 57 -37.29 10.72 -1.67
N PRO A 58 -38.41 11.13 -2.30
CA PRO A 58 -39.57 10.26 -2.48
C PRO A 58 -39.20 8.92 -3.11
N LEU A 59 -40.01 7.89 -2.86
CA LEU A 59 -39.78 6.55 -3.38
C LEU A 59 -39.81 6.57 -4.92
N ASP A 60 -38.64 6.34 -5.53
CA ASP A 60 -38.45 6.18 -6.96
C ASP A 60 -37.58 4.94 -7.21
N VAL A 61 -38.21 3.91 -7.77
CA VAL A 61 -37.59 2.60 -8.01
C VAL A 61 -36.52 2.72 -9.11
N GLU A 62 -36.78 3.49 -10.16
CA GLU A 62 -35.85 3.65 -11.28
C GLU A 62 -34.59 4.41 -10.84
N ALA A 63 -34.76 5.47 -10.04
CA ALA A 63 -33.64 6.20 -9.46
C ALA A 63 -32.82 5.34 -8.50
N SER A 64 -33.47 4.50 -7.68
CA SER A 64 -32.82 3.56 -6.77
C SER A 64 -31.99 2.52 -7.53
N ASP A 65 -32.57 1.86 -8.53
CA ASP A 65 -31.88 0.85 -9.33
C ASP A 65 -30.68 1.44 -10.08
N ALA A 66 -30.85 2.63 -10.66
CA ALA A 66 -29.76 3.33 -11.33
C ALA A 66 -28.62 3.70 -10.36
N ALA A 67 -28.93 4.10 -9.12
CA ALA A 67 -27.93 4.38 -8.10
C ALA A 67 -27.18 3.12 -7.66
N GLU A 68 -27.89 1.99 -7.51
CA GLU A 68 -27.29 0.69 -7.18
C GLU A 68 -26.33 0.23 -8.28
N ILE A 69 -26.74 0.32 -9.55
CA ILE A 69 -25.90 -0.02 -10.71
C ILE A 69 -24.63 0.84 -10.71
N ARG A 70 -24.73 2.15 -10.48
CA ARG A 70 -23.56 3.04 -10.41
C ARG A 70 -22.61 2.67 -9.26
N LEU A 71 -23.17 2.40 -8.08
CA LEU A 71 -22.40 2.07 -6.89
C LEU A 71 -21.65 0.73 -7.06
N ARG A 72 -22.31 -0.29 -7.60
CA ARG A 72 -21.73 -1.64 -7.80
C ARG A 72 -20.87 -1.76 -9.05
N GLY A 73 -21.15 -0.96 -10.08
CA GLY A 73 -20.45 -0.98 -11.37
C GLY A 73 -19.00 -0.53 -11.30
N ARG A 74 -18.53 0.01 -10.17
CA ARG A 74 -17.15 0.46 -10.00
C ARG A 74 -16.45 -0.19 -8.81
N ARG A 75 -15.27 -0.76 -9.06
CA ARG A 75 -14.41 -1.27 -7.99
C ARG A 75 -13.89 -0.13 -7.09
N PRO A 76 -13.99 -0.24 -5.75
CA PRO A 76 -13.46 0.76 -4.84
C PRO A 76 -11.93 0.86 -4.95
N LYS A 77 -11.39 2.05 -4.62
CA LYS A 77 -9.93 2.23 -4.51
C LYS A 77 -9.42 1.42 -3.33
N LEU A 78 -8.32 0.70 -3.54
CA LEU A 78 -7.67 -0.10 -2.51
C LEU A 78 -6.46 0.64 -1.94
N PHE A 79 -6.27 0.52 -0.63
CA PHE A 79 -5.01 0.90 0.01
C PHE A 79 -4.15 -0.35 0.13
N ASP A 80 -3.13 -0.44 -0.72
CA ASP A 80 -2.14 -1.51 -0.65
C ASP A 80 -0.89 -1.01 0.10
N LYS A 81 -0.61 -1.66 1.24
CA LYS A 81 0.65 -1.54 1.97
C LYS A 81 1.43 -2.83 1.77
N ARG A 82 2.55 -2.73 1.07
CA ARG A 82 3.52 -3.80 0.88
C ARG A 82 4.41 -3.92 2.11
N PRO A 83 4.81 -5.14 2.49
CA PRO A 83 5.80 -5.34 3.54
C PRO A 83 7.17 -4.79 3.12
N ASP A 84 8.00 -4.50 4.11
CA ASP A 84 9.42 -4.21 3.89
C ASP A 84 10.14 -5.47 3.37
N LEU A 85 11.21 -5.28 2.59
CA LEU A 85 11.98 -6.41 2.05
C LEU A 85 13.11 -6.82 2.99
N PRO A 86 13.42 -8.12 3.13
CA PRO A 86 14.63 -8.57 3.80
C PRO A 86 15.88 -7.92 3.21
N LEU A 87 16.87 -7.64 4.03
CA LEU A 87 18.09 -6.91 3.64
C LEU A 87 18.81 -7.63 2.49
N GLY A 88 18.83 -8.97 2.49
CA GLY A 88 19.40 -9.73 1.39
C GLY A 88 18.70 -9.49 0.04
N GLU A 89 17.36 -9.42 0.04
CA GLU A 89 16.57 -9.09 -1.16
C GLU A 89 16.76 -7.65 -1.59
N TYR A 90 16.76 -6.73 -0.63
CA TYR A 90 17.01 -5.31 -0.88
C TYR A 90 18.37 -5.07 -1.53
N VAL A 91 19.42 -5.73 -1.03
CA VAL A 91 20.78 -5.64 -1.61
C VAL A 91 20.80 -6.20 -3.03
N ARG A 92 20.19 -7.37 -3.29
CA ARG A 92 20.08 -7.91 -4.66
C ARG A 92 19.37 -6.95 -5.60
N TRP A 93 18.28 -6.35 -5.14
CA TRP A 93 17.52 -5.34 -5.88
C TRP A 93 18.32 -4.06 -6.15
N GLN A 94 19.14 -3.60 -5.21
CA GLN A 94 20.04 -2.48 -5.45
C GLN A 94 21.13 -2.83 -6.47
N LEU A 95 21.74 -4.01 -6.35
CA LEU A 95 22.81 -4.45 -7.26
C LEU A 95 22.29 -4.60 -8.69
N SER A 96 21.08 -5.14 -8.90
CA SER A 96 20.49 -5.25 -10.24
C SER A 96 20.18 -3.92 -10.91
N ARG A 97 20.11 -2.84 -10.13
CA ARG A 97 19.85 -1.47 -10.61
C ARG A 97 21.12 -0.65 -10.79
N ARG A 98 22.29 -1.18 -10.41
CA ARG A 98 23.54 -0.48 -10.68
C ARG A 98 23.81 -0.54 -12.18
N PRO A 99 24.07 0.61 -12.84
CA PRO A 99 24.53 0.60 -14.22
C PRO A 99 25.83 -0.20 -14.31
N ALA A 100 26.01 -0.92 -15.43
CA ALA A 100 27.12 -1.84 -15.63
C ALA A 100 28.50 -1.16 -15.61
N ASP A 101 28.57 0.16 -15.85
CA ASP A 101 29.83 0.90 -15.90
C ASP A 101 29.87 2.03 -14.87
N ARG A 102 30.77 1.85 -13.92
CA ARG A 102 31.62 2.91 -13.39
C ARG A 102 33.06 2.44 -13.59
N ALA A 103 33.48 2.43 -14.85
CA ALA A 103 34.89 2.41 -15.23
C ALA A 103 35.42 3.85 -15.21
#